data_AF-A0A9N9N418-F1
#
_entry.id   AF-A0A9N9N418-F1
#
_cell.length_a   1.000
_cell.length_b   1.000
_cell.length_c   1.000
_cell.angle_alpha   90.00
_cell.angle_beta   90.00
_cell.angle_gamma   90.00
#
_symmetry.space_group_name_H-M   'P 1'
#
loop_
_entity.id
_entity.type
_entity.pdbx_description
1 polymer ?
#
loop_
_entity_poly.entity_id
_entity_poly.type
_entity_poly.pdbx_seq_one_letter_code
_entity_poly.pdbx_strand_id
1 'polypeptide(L)'
;DLYSNENKEFTNWLLQIGEDRIERNATKSNYIKLPDNLYISSQNLQQLIDFVYPDLTLNATNSQYLIDRGILAPKNTDVSFINSTIMNLFPGDEIDYLSAD
;
A
#
# COMPACT_ATOMS: atom_id res chain seq x y z
N ASP A 1 16.78 -14.98 5.49
CA ASP A 1 16.44 -13.54 5.64
C ASP A 1 14.94 -13.40 5.38
N LEU A 2 14.18 -12.67 6.18
CA LEU A 2 12.70 -12.61 6.14
C LEU A 2 12.13 -12.30 4.73
N TYR A 3 12.75 -11.35 4.03
CA TYR A 3 12.41 -11.00 2.63
C TYR A 3 12.50 -12.19 1.64
N SER A 4 13.36 -13.16 1.91
CA SER A 4 13.49 -14.37 1.06
C SER A 4 12.39 -15.40 1.33
N ASN A 5 11.74 -15.36 2.49
CA ASN A 5 10.67 -16.30 2.86
C ASN A 5 9.29 -15.79 2.45
N GLU A 6 8.99 -14.50 2.66
CA GLU A 6 7.73 -13.88 2.20
C GLU A 6 7.58 -13.97 0.66
N ASN A 7 8.67 -13.73 -0.08
CA ASN A 7 8.68 -13.89 -1.53
C ASN A 7 8.44 -15.35 -1.96
N LYS A 8 8.90 -16.34 -1.19
CA LYS A 8 8.64 -17.75 -1.47
C LYS A 8 7.18 -18.12 -1.21
N GLU A 9 6.60 -17.63 -0.12
CA GLU A 9 5.18 -17.87 0.19
C GLU A 9 4.27 -17.27 -0.88
N PHE A 10 4.51 -16.02 -1.27
CA PHE A 10 3.76 -15.38 -2.35
C PHE A 10 3.93 -16.11 -3.69
N THR A 11 5.17 -16.51 -4.03
CA THR A 11 5.44 -17.27 -5.26
C THR A 11 4.74 -18.63 -5.24
N ASN A 12 4.79 -19.35 -4.13
CA ASN A 12 4.10 -20.64 -3.99
C ASN A 12 2.59 -20.48 -4.09
N TRP A 13 2.02 -19.41 -3.52
CA TRP A 13 0.61 -19.09 -3.67
C TRP A 13 0.24 -18.83 -5.15
N LEU A 14 1.05 -18.06 -5.88
CA LEU A 14 0.86 -17.86 -7.33
C LEU A 14 0.95 -19.17 -8.12
N LEU A 15 1.89 -20.05 -7.79
CA LEU A 15 2.01 -21.37 -8.42
C LEU A 15 0.76 -22.23 -8.19
N GLN A 16 0.26 -22.26 -6.95
CA GLN A 16 -0.97 -22.99 -6.62
C GLN A 16 -2.17 -22.47 -7.41
N ILE A 17 -2.26 -21.16 -7.68
CA ILE A 17 -3.30 -20.60 -8.56
C ILE A 17 -3.15 -21.15 -9.98
N GLY A 18 -1.93 -21.13 -10.54
CA GLY A 18 -1.64 -21.58 -11.89
C GLY A 18 -1.90 -23.09 -12.12
N GLU A 19 -1.73 -23.90 -11.07
CA GLU A 19 -1.97 -25.34 -11.10
C GLU A 19 -3.37 -25.73 -10.61
N ASP A 20 -4.24 -24.76 -10.33
CA ASP A 20 -5.59 -24.97 -9.78
C ASP A 20 -5.63 -25.76 -8.45
N ARG A 21 -4.60 -25.59 -7.62
CA ARG A 21 -4.43 -26.24 -6.30
C ARG A 21 -4.96 -25.40 -5.13
N ILE A 22 -5.61 -24.28 -5.41
CA ILE A 22 -6.18 -23.40 -4.39
C ILE A 22 -7.57 -23.87 -3.95
N GLU A 23 -7.89 -23.69 -2.66
CA GLU A 23 -9.25 -23.92 -2.17
C GLU A 23 -10.21 -22.88 -2.78
N ARG A 24 -11.13 -23.34 -3.64
CA ARG A 24 -12.22 -22.54 -4.18
C ARG A 24 -13.49 -22.79 -3.37
N ASN A 25 -14.22 -21.73 -3.03
CA ASN A 25 -15.55 -21.88 -2.45
C ASN A 25 -16.47 -22.60 -3.46
N ALA A 26 -17.15 -23.65 -3.00
CA ALA A 26 -17.99 -24.55 -3.82
C ALA A 26 -19.08 -23.83 -4.63
N THR A 27 -19.38 -22.57 -4.33
CA THR A 27 -20.43 -21.77 -4.96
C THR A 27 -19.92 -20.69 -5.93
N LYS A 28 -18.60 -20.50 -6.09
CA LYS A 28 -18.04 -19.46 -6.96
C LYS A 28 -16.66 -19.86 -7.54
N SER A 29 -16.65 -20.64 -8.62
CA SER A 29 -15.42 -21.15 -9.25
C SER A 29 -14.43 -20.08 -9.74
N ASN A 30 -14.88 -18.83 -9.97
CA ASN A 30 -14.07 -17.80 -10.63
C ASN A 30 -13.36 -16.83 -9.67
N TYR A 31 -13.46 -17.05 -8.36
CA TYR A 31 -12.83 -16.19 -7.37
C TYR A 31 -11.73 -16.95 -6.66
N ILE A 32 -10.65 -16.23 -6.33
CA ILE A 32 -9.56 -16.71 -5.49
C ILE A 32 -9.66 -16.02 -4.13
N LYS A 33 -9.33 -16.74 -3.05
CA LYS A 33 -9.14 -16.11 -1.75
C LYS A 33 -7.76 -15.46 -1.74
N LEU A 34 -7.71 -14.16 -1.45
CA LEU A 34 -6.43 -13.48 -1.20
C LEU A 34 -5.89 -13.90 0.18
N PRO A 35 -4.59 -14.21 0.29
CA PRO A 35 -3.90 -14.32 1.57
C PRO A 35 -4.12 -13.08 2.44
N ASP A 36 -4.27 -13.30 3.75
CA ASP A 36 -4.62 -12.24 4.69
C ASP A 36 -3.54 -11.14 4.79
N ASN A 37 -2.31 -11.42 4.38
CA ASN A 37 -1.20 -10.45 4.32
C ASN A 37 -1.19 -9.59 3.04
N LEU A 38 -2.02 -9.89 2.04
CA LEU A 38 -2.06 -9.14 0.77
C LEU A 38 -3.10 -8.02 0.73
N TYR A 39 -3.96 -7.92 1.75
CA TYR A 39 -4.96 -6.88 1.81
C TYR A 39 -5.10 -6.34 3.22
N ILE A 40 -5.50 -5.08 3.31
CA ILE A 40 -5.92 -4.46 4.57
C ILE A 40 -7.44 -4.59 4.62
N SER A 41 -7.98 -5.07 5.75
CA SER A 41 -9.43 -5.26 5.92
C SER A 41 -10.20 -3.94 6.04
N SER A 42 -9.49 -2.83 6.21
CA SER A 42 -10.05 -1.49 6.31
C SER A 42 -10.32 -0.87 4.96
N GLN A 43 -11.46 -0.19 4.86
CA GLN A 43 -11.80 0.69 3.73
C GLN A 43 -11.53 2.16 4.05
N ASN A 44 -10.91 2.45 5.21
CA ASN A 44 -10.61 3.81 5.63
C ASN A 44 -9.23 4.23 5.12
N LEU A 45 -9.19 5.34 4.37
CA LEU A 45 -7.93 5.88 3.82
C LEU A 45 -6.93 6.24 4.93
N GLN A 46 -7.36 6.79 6.06
CA GLN A 46 -6.46 7.12 7.16
C GLN A 46 -5.77 5.86 7.70
N GLN A 47 -6.48 4.74 7.80
CA GLN A 47 -5.86 3.48 8.25
C GLN A 47 -4.85 2.93 7.22
N LEU A 48 -5.07 3.15 5.92
CA LEU A 48 -4.07 2.85 4.89
C LEU A 48 -2.83 3.76 5.05
N ILE A 49 -3.05 5.06 5.28
CA ILE A 49 -1.96 6.02 5.50
C ILE A 49 -1.16 5.63 6.74
N ASP A 50 -1.80 5.35 7.87
CA ASP A 50 -1.13 4.96 9.12
C ASP A 50 -0.40 3.61 8.98
N PHE A 51 -0.93 2.69 8.19
CA PHE A 51 -0.28 1.42 7.90
C PHE A 51 1.01 1.58 7.09
N VAL A 52 1.02 2.44 6.07
CA VAL A 52 2.20 2.66 5.22
C VAL A 52 3.18 3.63 5.89
N TYR A 53 2.67 4.68 6.52
CA TYR A 53 3.42 5.75 7.17
C TYR A 53 3.12 5.83 8.68
N PRO A 54 3.58 4.84 9.47
CA PRO A 54 3.41 4.88 10.92
C PRO A 54 4.17 6.05 11.55
N ASP A 55 3.51 6.81 12.41
CA ASP A 55 4.08 7.98 13.08
C ASP A 55 4.63 9.03 12.09
N LEU A 56 3.89 9.30 11.00
CA LEU A 56 4.30 10.22 9.94
C LEU A 56 4.78 11.58 10.47
N THR A 57 4.06 12.19 11.42
CA THR A 57 4.41 13.49 12.00
C THR A 57 5.76 13.49 12.71
N LEU A 58 6.11 12.39 13.40
CA LEU A 58 7.39 12.22 14.09
C LEU A 58 8.54 11.98 13.11
N ASN A 59 8.25 11.38 11.96
CA ASN A 59 9.25 11.02 10.93
C ASN A 59 9.25 11.96 9.72
N ALA A 60 8.51 13.07 9.76
CA ALA A 60 8.33 13.99 8.64
C ALA A 60 9.65 14.55 8.06
N THR A 61 10.71 14.62 8.85
CA THR A 61 12.04 15.09 8.41
C THR A 61 13.03 13.96 8.12
N ASN A 62 12.62 12.70 8.29
CA ASN A 62 13.46 11.53 8.02
C ASN A 62 13.35 11.12 6.56
N SER A 63 14.32 11.54 5.74
CA SER A 63 14.32 11.26 4.30
C SER A 63 14.28 9.76 3.97
N GLN A 64 15.02 8.93 4.71
CA GLN A 64 15.04 7.48 4.46
C GLN A 64 13.66 6.86 4.71
N TYR A 65 13.01 7.28 5.81
CA TYR A 65 11.65 6.85 6.12
C TYR A 65 10.66 7.19 4.98
N LEU A 66 10.75 8.40 4.42
CA LEU A 66 9.85 8.85 3.35
C LEU A 66 10.12 8.15 2.01
N ILE A 67 11.37 7.86 1.68
CA ILE A 67 11.76 7.25 0.40
C ILE A 67 11.40 5.75 0.34
N ASP A 68 11.48 5.04 1.46
CA ASP A 68 11.23 3.59 1.51
C ASP A 68 9.74 3.20 1.43
N ARG A 69 8.83 4.18 1.34
CA ARG A 69 7.39 4.00 1.46
C ARG A 69 6.64 4.69 0.34
N GLY A 70 5.57 4.07 -0.14
CA GLY A 70 4.73 4.66 -1.17
C GLY A 70 3.35 4.02 -1.22
N ILE A 71 2.32 4.84 -1.46
CA ILE A 71 0.98 4.39 -1.77
C ILE A 71 0.79 4.54 -3.28
N LEU A 72 0.54 3.42 -3.96
CA LEU A 72 0.25 3.40 -5.39
C LEU A 72 -1.25 3.34 -5.60
N ALA A 73 -1.78 4.20 -6.46
CA ALA A 73 -3.17 4.16 -6.89
C ALA A 73 -3.27 4.05 -8.41
N PRO A 74 -4.30 3.37 -8.96
CA PRO A 74 -4.43 3.19 -10.40
C PRO A 74 -4.65 4.48 -11.19
N LYS A 75 -5.20 5.53 -10.55
CA LYS A 75 -5.52 6.81 -11.21
C LYS A 75 -4.78 7.95 -10.54
N ASN A 76 -4.33 8.90 -11.36
CA ASN A 76 -3.70 10.13 -10.87
C ASN A 76 -4.62 10.97 -9.99
N THR A 77 -5.94 10.97 -10.23
CA THR A 77 -6.91 11.68 -9.36
C THR A 77 -6.89 11.14 -7.94
N ASP A 78 -6.77 9.82 -7.80
CA ASP A 78 -6.72 9.16 -6.50
C ASP A 78 -5.37 9.43 -5.83
N VAL A 79 -4.27 9.41 -6.60
CA VAL A 79 -2.93 9.82 -6.13
C VAL A 79 -2.94 11.27 -5.61
N SER A 80 -3.52 12.21 -6.38
CA SER A 80 -3.61 13.62 -5.95
C SER A 80 -4.37 13.75 -4.64
N PHE A 81 -5.52 13.08 -4.50
CA PHE A 81 -6.31 13.12 -3.27
C PHE A 81 -5.55 12.56 -2.06
N ILE A 82 -4.87 11.42 -2.24
CA ILE A 82 -4.05 10.80 -1.19
C ILE A 82 -2.88 11.72 -0.81
N ASN A 83 -2.15 12.26 -1.80
CA ASN A 83 -1.02 13.14 -1.55
C ASN A 83 -1.43 14.42 -0.82
N SER A 84 -2.54 15.06 -1.20
CA SER A 84 -3.07 16.22 -0.47
C SER A 84 -3.48 15.86 0.97
N THR A 85 -4.09 14.68 1.16
CA THR A 85 -4.46 14.20 2.50
C THR A 85 -3.22 14.01 3.38
N ILE A 86 -2.17 13.39 2.85
CA ILE A 86 -0.90 13.17 3.55
C ILE A 86 -0.18 14.50 3.80
N MET A 87 -0.16 15.42 2.84
CA MET A 87 0.50 16.73 2.98
C MET A 87 -0.07 17.52 4.16
N ASN A 88 -1.40 17.47 4.36
CA ASN A 88 -2.07 18.11 5.50
C ASN A 88 -1.67 17.53 6.88
N LEU A 89 -1.01 16.38 6.91
CA LEU A 89 -0.50 15.77 8.14
C LEU A 89 0.94 16.20 8.44
N PHE A 90 1.67 16.77 7.47
CA PHE A 90 3.03 17.24 7.72
C PHE A 90 3.02 18.44 8.68
N PRO A 91 3.98 18.51 9.61
CA PRO A 91 4.14 19.69 10.43
C PRO A 91 4.73 20.84 9.61
N GLY A 92 4.22 22.05 9.81
CA GLY A 92 4.71 23.27 9.16
C GLY A 92 3.70 23.91 8.22
N ASP A 93 4.12 24.99 7.58
CA ASP A 93 3.28 25.73 6.64
C ASP A 93 3.40 25.15 5.22
N GLU A 94 2.29 25.14 4.50
CA GLU A 94 2.25 24.81 3.07
C GLU A 94 2.99 25.87 2.26
N ILE A 95 3.81 25.43 1.30
CA ILE A 95 4.59 26.31 0.42
C ILE A 95 4.31 25.92 -1.03
N ASP A 96 3.73 26.87 -1.78
CA ASP A 96 3.55 26.73 -3.22
C ASP A 96 4.85 27.05 -3.96
N TYR A 97 5.33 26.09 -4.75
CA TYR A 97 6.44 26.28 -5.67
C TYR A 97 5.90 26.48 -7.08
N LEU A 98 5.97 27.71 -7.58
CA LEU A 98 5.58 28.03 -8.95
C LEU A 98 6.63 27.48 -9.92
N SER A 99 6.18 26.77 -10.96
CA SER A 99 7.05 26.37 -12.06
C SER A 99 7.59 27.60 -12.79
N ALA A 100 8.87 27.56 -13.18
CA ALA A 100 9.48 28.52 -14.06
C ALA A 100 9.77 27.85 -15.41
N ASP A 101 9.42 28.53 -16.51
CA ASP A 101 9.80 28.16 -17.88
C ASP A 101 11.24 28.60 -18.20
#